data_AF-A0A958LSG1-F1
#
_entry.id   AF-A0A958LSG1-F1
#
_cell.length_a   1.000
_cell.length_b   1.000
_cell.length_c   1.000
_cell.angle_alpha   90.00
_cell.angle_beta   90.00
_cell.angle_gamma   90.00
#
_symmetry.space_group_name_H-M   'P 1'
#
loop_
_entity.id
_entity.type
_entity.pdbx_description
1 polymer ?
#
loop_
_entity_poly.entity_id
_entity_poly.type
_entity_poly.pdbx_seq_one_letter_code
_entity_poly.pdbx_strand_id
1 'polypeptide(L)'
;MKTTKNVLPENCPQCGSPQLDRENPFGKIECQNCYWLADISDYAVGPESNWRTLGKGIYLSTLVGLTLFMGIQLVLWQKFSLEVSWILVKRITRQADVEDWLDMGAICNSLEKFECSVHAFSQVIGKQPRNRQALANLAIANCQLGDWKQAQRFFEAYFSLGGEAFDTMFWYARTLSRLGEKERGLEWYYKTLTQKADFLEAATELVDHLMTLERYEEALAFIAHLTGGHPERDVYWGQKVVSVNAFMQGHESKRKEELLEDFKVPSLNGDNYFLPIWTEDRGNVQFVLVDEGQNDVIFPRHAVDVRLIEKVMEKKDLKTDDEVNAVEIPRLRVGPWWLEDVRVSLCDDCQMRMGRGLLNQLNMKEWERFGVDFLVFSR
;
A
#
# COMPACT_ATOMS: atom_id res chain seq x y z
N MET A 1 -6.40 73.47 8.16
CA MET A 1 -6.84 74.56 9.04
C MET A 1 -6.83 74.05 10.48
N LYS A 2 -5.99 74.62 11.35
CA LYS A 2 -5.94 74.28 12.77
C LYS A 2 -7.13 74.95 13.46
N THR A 3 -8.20 74.20 13.76
CA THR A 3 -9.20 74.65 14.73
C THR A 3 -8.59 74.47 16.12
N THR A 4 -8.16 75.56 16.74
CA THR A 4 -7.85 75.60 18.17
C THR A 4 -9.13 75.21 18.93
N LYS A 5 -9.11 74.03 19.56
CA LYS A 5 -10.20 73.54 20.42
C LYS A 5 -10.24 74.43 21.67
N ASN A 6 -11.37 75.08 21.93
CA ASN A 6 -11.53 75.94 23.09
C ASN A 6 -11.70 75.09 24.35
N VAL A 7 -10.79 75.26 25.32
CA VAL A 7 -10.94 74.71 26.67
C VAL A 7 -12.10 75.43 27.37
N LEU A 8 -12.90 74.72 28.18
CA LEU A 8 -13.98 75.35 28.96
C LEU A 8 -13.41 76.52 29.77
N PRO A 9 -13.98 77.74 29.67
CA PRO A 9 -13.48 78.89 30.39
C PRO A 9 -13.77 78.76 31.89
N GLU A 10 -12.76 79.01 32.74
CA GLU A 10 -12.93 79.00 34.20
C GLU A 10 -13.77 80.19 34.70
N ASN A 11 -13.60 81.35 34.06
CA ASN A 11 -14.34 82.57 34.33
C ASN A 11 -15.15 83.00 33.10
N CYS A 12 -16.27 83.69 33.31
CA CYS A 12 -17.08 84.23 32.24
C CYS A 12 -16.25 85.15 31.33
N PRO A 13 -16.16 84.88 30.02
CA PRO A 13 -15.35 85.70 29.11
C PRO A 13 -15.91 87.12 28.92
N GLN A 14 -17.19 87.35 29.23
CA GLN A 14 -17.83 88.65 29.08
C GLN A 14 -17.64 89.57 30.30
N CYS A 15 -17.69 89.02 31.52
CA CYS A 15 -17.65 89.83 32.75
C CYS A 15 -16.57 89.42 33.76
N GLY A 16 -15.81 88.36 33.48
CA GLY A 16 -14.75 87.85 34.35
C GLY A 16 -15.23 87.12 35.62
N SER A 17 -16.54 86.96 35.83
CA SER A 17 -17.08 86.29 37.02
C SER A 17 -16.79 84.79 37.01
N PRO A 18 -16.38 84.18 38.15
CA PRO A 18 -16.22 82.74 38.28
C PRO A 18 -17.56 81.98 38.41
N GLN A 19 -18.69 82.69 38.54
CA GLN A 19 -20.02 82.10 38.76
C GLN A 19 -20.66 81.65 37.45
N LEU A 20 -20.24 80.48 36.96
CA LEU A 20 -20.79 79.82 35.78
C LEU A 20 -21.62 78.60 36.21
N ASP A 21 -22.92 78.62 35.88
CA ASP A 21 -23.77 77.43 35.98
C ASP A 21 -23.53 76.55 34.75
N ARG A 22 -23.15 75.29 35.00
CA ARG A 22 -22.76 74.31 33.98
C ARG A 22 -23.66 73.08 33.99
N GLU A 23 -24.59 72.98 34.94
CA GLU A 23 -25.44 71.81 35.16
C GLU A 23 -26.90 72.08 34.74
N ASN A 24 -27.10 73.12 33.91
CA ASN A 24 -28.40 73.41 33.34
C ASN A 24 -28.84 72.24 32.40
N PRO A 25 -30.07 71.71 32.56
CA PRO A 25 -30.60 70.60 31.76
C PRO A 25 -30.64 70.86 30.24
N PHE A 26 -30.47 72.10 29.79
CA PHE A 26 -30.40 72.45 28.37
C PHE A 26 -28.98 72.37 27.77
N GLY A 27 -27.97 71.92 28.53
CA GLY A 27 -26.61 71.72 28.00
C GLY A 27 -25.91 73.03 27.66
N LYS A 28 -26.21 74.11 28.40
CA LYS A 28 -25.60 75.44 28.24
C LYS A 28 -24.81 75.82 29.47
N ILE A 29 -23.76 76.61 29.25
CA ILE A 29 -23.02 77.32 30.28
C ILE A 29 -23.65 78.70 30.41
N GLU A 30 -24.16 79.03 31.60
CA GLU A 30 -24.78 80.32 31.88
C GLU A 30 -23.99 81.06 32.96
N CYS A 31 -23.63 82.32 32.73
CA CYS A 31 -23.04 83.15 33.76
C CYS A 31 -24.12 83.76 34.65
N GLN A 32 -24.14 83.43 35.93
CA GLN A 32 -25.13 83.94 36.87
C GLN A 32 -25.03 85.46 37.15
N ASN A 33 -23.92 86.09 36.74
CA ASN A 33 -23.69 87.52 36.97
C ASN A 33 -24.12 88.41 35.79
N CYS A 34 -23.94 87.93 34.54
CA CYS A 34 -24.23 88.74 33.35
C CYS A 34 -25.14 88.05 32.34
N TYR A 35 -25.65 86.86 32.66
CA TYR A 35 -26.52 86.04 31.82
C TYR A 35 -25.92 85.70 30.45
N TRP A 36 -24.59 85.76 30.33
CA TRP A 36 -23.89 85.26 29.16
C TRP A 36 -24.15 83.76 29.02
N LEU A 37 -24.48 83.32 27.81
CA LEU A 37 -24.83 81.94 27.48
C LEU A 37 -23.88 81.42 26.41
N ALA A 38 -23.38 80.20 26.60
CA ALA A 38 -22.73 79.43 25.55
C ALA A 38 -23.18 77.97 25.56
N ASP A 39 -23.16 77.32 24.40
CA ASP A 39 -23.48 75.90 24.32
C ASP A 39 -22.30 75.07 24.84
N ILE A 40 -22.58 74.10 25.70
CA ILE A 40 -21.53 73.24 26.27
C ILE A 40 -20.83 72.43 25.18
N SER A 41 -21.50 72.19 24.05
CA SER A 41 -20.96 71.51 22.86
C SER A 41 -19.81 72.27 22.20
N ASP A 42 -19.76 73.60 22.34
CA ASP A 42 -18.68 74.42 21.75
C ASP A 42 -17.33 74.20 22.48
N TYR A 43 -17.39 73.62 23.68
CA TYR A 43 -16.24 73.33 24.55
C TYR A 43 -16.10 71.83 24.88
N ALA A 44 -17.11 71.02 24.56
CA ALA A 44 -17.07 69.58 24.79
C ALA A 44 -16.11 68.91 23.82
N VAL A 45 -14.99 68.39 24.34
CA VAL A 45 -14.13 67.47 23.59
C VAL A 45 -14.84 66.12 23.56
N GLY A 46 -15.60 65.85 22.49
CA GLY A 46 -16.04 64.49 22.19
C GLY A 46 -14.82 63.56 22.03
N PRO A 47 -14.89 62.27 22.43
CA PRO A 47 -13.76 61.37 22.29
C PRO A 47 -13.32 61.34 20.82
N GLU A 48 -12.07 61.70 20.54
CA GLU A 48 -11.50 61.53 19.21
C GLU A 48 -11.53 60.04 18.87
N SER A 49 -12.52 59.60 18.09
CA SER A 49 -12.58 58.25 17.55
C SER A 49 -11.42 58.11 16.58
N ASN A 50 -10.29 57.61 17.09
CA ASN A 50 -9.04 57.55 16.37
C ASN A 50 -9.07 56.36 15.41
N TRP A 51 -9.82 56.51 14.30
CA TRP A 51 -9.99 55.49 13.26
C TRP A 51 -8.66 54.96 12.72
N ARG A 52 -7.57 55.73 12.87
CA ARG A 52 -6.21 55.33 12.51
C ARG A 52 -5.61 54.32 13.48
N THR A 53 -5.85 54.41 14.79
CA THR A 53 -5.37 53.39 15.76
C THR A 53 -6.25 52.15 15.72
N LEU A 54 -7.57 52.31 15.56
CA LEU A 54 -8.49 51.19 15.35
C LEU A 54 -8.15 50.43 14.05
N GLY A 55 -7.90 51.16 12.96
CA GLY A 55 -7.50 50.59 11.67
C GLY A 55 -6.14 49.88 11.72
N LYS A 56 -5.15 50.42 12.44
CA LYS A 56 -3.86 49.75 12.67
C LYS A 56 -4.03 48.46 13.50
N GLY A 57 -4.92 48.47 14.50
CA GLY A 57 -5.23 47.29 15.30
C GLY A 57 -5.88 46.17 14.48
N ILE A 58 -6.87 46.50 13.64
CA ILE A 58 -7.53 45.55 12.73
C ILE A 58 -6.54 45.02 11.69
N TYR A 59 -5.68 45.87 11.15
CA TYR A 59 -4.65 45.46 10.20
C TYR A 59 -3.64 44.49 10.85
N LEU A 60 -3.16 44.81 12.06
CA LEU A 60 -2.20 43.96 12.75
C LEU A 60 -2.82 42.62 13.14
N SER A 61 -4.08 42.60 13.60
CA SER A 61 -4.76 41.35 13.97
C SER A 61 -5.05 40.47 12.75
N THR A 62 -5.49 41.06 11.64
CA THR A 62 -5.70 40.32 10.38
C THR A 62 -4.40 39.80 9.79
N LEU A 63 -3.32 40.59 9.85
CA LEU A 63 -1.99 40.15 9.42
C LEU A 63 -1.48 38.96 10.26
N VAL A 64 -1.58 39.04 11.58
CA VAL A 64 -1.22 37.94 12.49
C VAL A 64 -2.10 36.71 12.23
N GLY A 65 -3.40 36.89 12.01
CA GLY A 65 -4.31 35.80 11.68
C GLY A 65 -3.96 35.10 10.37
N LEU A 66 -3.64 35.87 9.32
CA LEU A 66 -3.25 35.32 8.02
C LEU A 66 -1.90 34.60 8.08
N THR A 67 -0.93 35.12 8.82
CA THR A 67 0.38 34.46 8.96
C THR A 67 0.27 33.16 9.78
N LEU A 68 -0.52 33.16 10.85
CA LEU A 68 -0.80 31.94 11.62
C LEU A 68 -1.57 30.91 10.78
N PHE A 69 -2.58 31.34 10.03
CA PHE A 69 -3.33 30.47 9.14
C PHE A 69 -2.41 29.86 8.07
N MET A 70 -1.61 30.67 7.38
CA MET A 70 -0.66 30.19 6.37
C MET A 70 0.38 29.24 6.98
N GLY A 71 0.87 29.54 8.19
CA GLY A 71 1.78 28.65 8.93
C GLY A 71 1.15 27.29 9.26
N ILE A 72 -0.10 27.27 9.73
CA ILE A 72 -0.85 26.04 9.99
C ILE A 72 -1.07 25.26 8.69
N GLN A 73 -1.43 25.93 7.59
CA GLN A 73 -1.62 25.27 6.29
C GLN A 73 -0.32 24.63 5.79
N LEU A 74 0.83 25.31 5.95
CA LEU A 74 2.14 24.77 5.59
C LEU A 74 2.49 23.52 6.41
N VAL A 75 2.22 23.54 7.72
CA VAL A 75 2.49 22.39 8.61
C VAL A 75 1.57 21.22 8.26
N LEU A 76 0.28 21.48 8.04
CA LEU A 76 -0.69 20.43 7.78
C LEU A 76 -0.55 19.83 6.37
N TRP A 77 -0.30 20.65 5.37
CA TRP A 77 -0.43 20.26 3.95
C TRP A 77 0.89 20.31 3.17
N GLN A 78 1.97 20.75 3.81
CA GLN A 78 3.32 20.76 3.24
C GLN A 78 3.34 21.44 1.86
N LYS A 79 3.86 20.74 0.84
CA LYS A 79 3.94 21.23 -0.56
C LYS A 79 2.57 21.51 -1.19
N PHE A 80 1.49 20.92 -0.66
CA PHE A 80 0.12 21.08 -1.17
C PHE A 80 -0.65 22.22 -0.48
N SER A 81 -0.02 22.98 0.41
CA SER A 81 -0.68 24.04 1.19
C SER A 81 -1.45 25.07 0.35
N LEU A 82 -0.89 25.50 -0.80
CA LEU A 82 -1.57 26.45 -1.70
C LEU A 82 -2.75 25.80 -2.43
N GLU A 83 -2.58 24.60 -2.96
CA GLU A 83 -3.63 23.85 -3.67
C GLU A 83 -4.81 23.55 -2.74
N VAL A 84 -4.53 23.04 -1.53
CA VAL A 84 -5.58 22.76 -0.54
C VAL A 84 -6.26 24.05 -0.10
N SER A 85 -5.53 25.14 0.09
CA SER A 85 -6.14 26.44 0.42
C SER A 85 -7.11 26.89 -0.67
N TRP A 86 -6.75 26.74 -1.95
CA TRP A 86 -7.63 27.07 -3.07
C TRP A 86 -8.87 26.18 -3.12
N ILE A 87 -8.71 24.85 -2.95
CA ILE A 87 -9.83 23.90 -2.87
C ILE A 87 -10.75 24.25 -1.70
N LEU A 88 -10.22 24.60 -0.53
CA LEU A 88 -11.02 25.03 0.62
C LEU A 88 -11.82 26.30 0.34
N VAL A 89 -11.22 27.29 -0.34
CA VAL A 89 -11.93 28.50 -0.77
C VAL A 89 -13.08 28.16 -1.72
N LYS A 90 -12.85 27.30 -2.72
CA LYS A 90 -13.91 26.81 -3.61
C LYS A 90 -15.02 26.08 -2.85
N ARG A 91 -14.67 25.29 -1.82
CA ARG A 91 -15.66 24.61 -0.96
C ARG A 91 -16.52 25.61 -0.17
N ILE A 92 -15.91 26.61 0.45
CA ILE A 92 -16.62 27.65 1.22
C ILE A 92 -17.56 28.46 0.31
N THR A 93 -17.11 28.78 -0.90
CA THR A 93 -17.88 29.51 -1.90
C THR A 93 -18.90 28.65 -2.65
N ARG A 94 -19.01 27.34 -2.34
CA ARG A 94 -19.87 26.34 -3.01
C ARG A 94 -19.59 26.17 -4.51
N GLN A 95 -18.36 26.44 -4.93
CA GLN A 95 -17.89 26.30 -6.31
C GLN A 95 -17.07 25.02 -6.54
N ALA A 96 -16.84 24.22 -5.50
CA ALA A 96 -16.08 22.97 -5.62
C ALA A 96 -16.81 21.93 -6.50
N ASP A 97 -16.14 21.56 -7.59
CA ASP A 97 -16.59 20.54 -8.53
C ASP A 97 -16.11 19.14 -8.14
N VAL A 98 -16.19 18.17 -9.05
CA VAL A 98 -15.75 16.79 -8.77
C VAL A 98 -14.23 16.67 -8.83
N GLU A 99 -13.56 17.43 -9.69
CA GLU A 99 -12.11 17.42 -9.85
C GLU A 99 -11.43 17.94 -8.58
N ASP A 100 -11.96 19.01 -7.98
CA ASP A 100 -11.48 19.53 -6.70
C ASP A 100 -11.52 18.49 -5.56
N TRP A 101 -12.54 17.61 -5.56
CA TRP A 101 -12.64 16.53 -4.56
C TRP A 101 -11.71 15.34 -4.89
N LEU A 102 -11.47 15.05 -6.16
CA LEU A 102 -10.48 14.06 -6.59
C LEU A 102 -9.07 14.50 -6.19
N ASP A 103 -8.72 15.75 -6.45
CA ASP A 103 -7.42 16.34 -6.10
C ASP A 103 -7.23 16.34 -4.57
N MET A 104 -8.26 16.76 -3.82
CA MET A 104 -8.22 16.70 -2.35
C MET A 104 -7.98 15.27 -1.85
N GLY A 105 -8.65 14.27 -2.44
CA GLY A 105 -8.48 12.87 -2.09
C GLY A 105 -7.07 12.36 -2.39
N ALA A 106 -6.52 12.70 -3.56
CA ALA A 106 -5.17 12.35 -3.96
C ALA A 106 -4.11 12.98 -3.03
N ILE A 107 -4.26 14.27 -2.70
CA ILE A 107 -3.42 14.97 -1.73
C ILE A 107 -3.50 14.26 -0.37
N CYS A 108 -4.70 13.94 0.11
CA CYS A 108 -4.88 13.26 1.39
C CYS A 108 -4.26 11.86 1.41
N ASN A 109 -4.34 11.09 0.32
CA ASN A 109 -3.61 9.82 0.20
C ASN A 109 -2.09 10.02 0.23
N SER A 110 -1.56 11.02 -0.47
CA SER A 110 -0.10 11.28 -0.51
C SER A 110 0.48 11.73 0.84
N LEU A 111 -0.36 12.27 1.72
CA LEU A 111 -0.02 12.66 3.08
C LEU A 111 -0.42 11.60 4.13
N GLU A 112 -0.87 10.41 3.68
CA GLU A 112 -1.35 9.31 4.54
C GLU A 112 -2.49 9.71 5.49
N LYS A 113 -3.26 10.75 5.13
CA LYS A 113 -4.44 11.21 5.86
C LYS A 113 -5.68 10.47 5.37
N PHE A 114 -5.76 9.19 5.69
CA PHE A 114 -6.77 8.30 5.11
C PHE A 114 -8.21 8.68 5.45
N GLU A 115 -8.49 9.23 6.64
CA GLU A 115 -9.84 9.74 6.98
C GLU A 115 -10.27 10.91 6.06
N CYS A 116 -9.33 11.82 5.77
CA CYS A 116 -9.58 12.90 4.81
C CYS A 116 -9.83 12.34 3.40
N SER A 117 -9.02 11.36 2.99
CA SER A 117 -9.16 10.70 1.70
C SER A 117 -10.53 10.04 1.54
N VAL A 118 -10.96 9.27 2.54
CA VAL A 118 -12.30 8.66 2.57
C VAL A 118 -13.39 9.73 2.42
N HIS A 119 -13.30 10.84 3.16
CA HIS A 119 -14.28 11.92 3.04
C HIS A 119 -14.30 12.52 1.63
N ALA A 120 -13.14 12.85 1.07
CA ALA A 120 -13.03 13.49 -0.24
C ALA A 120 -13.56 12.58 -1.37
N PHE A 121 -13.13 11.32 -1.42
CA PHE A 121 -13.62 10.38 -2.43
C PHE A 121 -15.10 10.02 -2.22
N SER A 122 -15.61 10.02 -0.98
CA SER A 122 -17.06 9.85 -0.74
C SER A 122 -17.88 10.99 -1.35
N GLN A 123 -17.37 12.22 -1.37
CA GLN A 123 -18.04 13.34 -2.07
C GLN A 123 -18.08 13.11 -3.57
N VAL A 124 -17.01 12.56 -4.15
CA VAL A 124 -16.97 12.20 -5.58
C VAL A 124 -18.00 11.12 -5.87
N ILE A 125 -18.04 10.03 -5.09
CA ILE A 125 -19.00 8.93 -5.28
C ILE A 125 -20.45 9.39 -5.09
N GLY A 126 -20.71 10.32 -4.16
CA GLY A 126 -22.05 10.90 -4.00
C GLY A 126 -22.55 11.65 -5.23
N LYS A 127 -21.66 12.29 -6.00
CA LYS A 127 -22.00 13.00 -7.26
C LYS A 127 -21.90 12.10 -8.49
N GLN A 128 -20.91 11.21 -8.53
CA GLN A 128 -20.60 10.31 -9.63
C GLN A 128 -20.39 8.88 -9.10
N PRO A 129 -21.47 8.11 -8.87
CA PRO A 129 -21.38 6.78 -8.27
C PRO A 129 -20.57 5.75 -9.07
N ARG A 130 -20.36 6.01 -10.37
CA ARG A 130 -19.62 5.13 -11.29
C ARG A 130 -18.20 5.62 -11.58
N ASN A 131 -17.69 6.59 -10.81
CA ASN A 131 -16.32 7.06 -10.98
C ASN A 131 -15.33 6.01 -10.45
N ARG A 132 -14.70 5.27 -11.38
CA ARG A 132 -13.77 4.16 -11.06
C ARG A 132 -12.56 4.61 -10.24
N GLN A 133 -11.96 5.76 -10.57
CA GLN A 133 -10.80 6.28 -9.85
C GLN A 133 -11.12 6.57 -8.38
N ALA A 134 -12.28 7.18 -8.12
CA ALA A 134 -12.72 7.44 -6.76
C ALA A 134 -13.06 6.14 -6.02
N LEU A 135 -13.69 5.15 -6.67
CA LEU A 135 -13.99 3.85 -6.04
C LEU A 135 -12.72 3.12 -5.62
N ALA A 136 -11.72 3.04 -6.49
CA ALA A 136 -10.44 2.39 -6.18
C ALA A 136 -9.72 3.08 -5.02
N ASN A 137 -9.57 4.41 -5.08
CA ASN A 137 -8.89 5.16 -4.02
C ASN A 137 -9.65 5.15 -2.70
N LEU A 138 -10.98 5.19 -2.74
CA LEU A 138 -11.82 5.05 -1.55
C LEU A 138 -11.65 3.68 -0.91
N ALA A 139 -11.61 2.61 -1.71
CA ALA A 139 -11.36 1.26 -1.23
C ALA A 139 -9.98 1.13 -0.56
N ILE A 140 -8.93 1.64 -1.20
CA ILE A 140 -7.56 1.64 -0.67
C ILE A 140 -7.49 2.45 0.64
N ALA A 141 -8.11 3.62 0.70
CA ALA A 141 -8.15 4.42 1.94
C ALA A 141 -8.86 3.67 3.08
N ASN A 142 -9.94 2.93 2.80
CA ASN A 142 -10.60 2.08 3.81
C ASN A 142 -9.70 0.91 4.25
N CYS A 143 -8.90 0.33 3.36
CA CYS A 143 -7.90 -0.69 3.73
C CYS A 143 -6.89 -0.13 4.74
N GLN A 144 -6.39 1.07 4.48
CA GLN A 144 -5.39 1.72 5.33
C GLN A 144 -5.94 2.10 6.71
N LEU A 145 -7.26 2.34 6.80
CA LEU A 145 -7.97 2.52 8.07
C LEU A 145 -8.35 1.19 8.75
N GLY A 146 -8.12 0.05 8.10
CA GLY A 146 -8.50 -1.28 8.61
C GLY A 146 -9.98 -1.63 8.44
N ASP A 147 -10.77 -0.84 7.70
CA ASP A 147 -12.15 -1.19 7.35
C ASP A 147 -12.19 -2.06 6.09
N TRP A 148 -11.74 -3.32 6.26
CA TRP A 148 -11.64 -4.30 5.19
C TRP A 148 -12.99 -4.62 4.54
N LYS A 149 -14.08 -4.60 5.31
CA LYS A 149 -15.43 -4.91 4.79
C LYS A 149 -15.93 -3.82 3.86
N GLN A 150 -15.73 -2.56 4.24
CA GLN A 150 -16.13 -1.44 3.38
C GLN A 150 -15.21 -1.34 2.16
N ALA A 151 -13.91 -1.60 2.32
CA ALA A 151 -12.97 -1.69 1.21
C ALA A 151 -13.39 -2.73 0.17
N GLN A 152 -13.74 -3.95 0.61
CA GLN A 152 -14.22 -5.02 -0.28
C GLN A 152 -15.39 -4.55 -1.16
N ARG A 153 -16.39 -3.89 -0.58
CA ARG A 153 -17.56 -3.39 -1.32
C ARG A 153 -17.17 -2.40 -2.42
N PHE A 154 -16.25 -1.48 -2.13
CA PHE A 154 -15.79 -0.50 -3.11
C PHE A 154 -14.91 -1.12 -4.20
N PHE A 155 -14.08 -2.10 -3.86
CA PHE A 155 -13.35 -2.87 -4.87
C PHE A 155 -14.29 -3.66 -5.78
N GLU A 156 -15.28 -4.36 -5.23
CA GLU A 156 -16.27 -5.11 -6.01
C GLU A 156 -17.04 -4.17 -6.95
N ALA A 157 -17.41 -2.97 -6.48
CA ALA A 157 -17.99 -1.94 -7.34
C ALA A 157 -17.02 -1.49 -8.45
N TYR A 158 -15.74 -1.24 -8.12
CA TYR A 158 -14.71 -0.88 -9.10
C TYR A 158 -14.55 -1.94 -10.20
N PHE A 159 -14.41 -3.22 -9.82
CA PHE A 159 -14.26 -4.32 -10.77
C PHE A 159 -15.55 -4.59 -11.56
N SER A 160 -16.73 -4.41 -10.97
CA SER A 160 -18.01 -4.51 -11.70
C SER A 160 -18.17 -3.47 -12.82
N LEU A 161 -17.42 -2.36 -12.74
CA LEU A 161 -17.36 -1.32 -13.76
C LEU A 161 -16.22 -1.54 -14.77
N GLY A 162 -15.59 -2.71 -14.76
CA GLY A 162 -14.48 -3.06 -15.65
C GLY A 162 -13.16 -2.42 -15.26
N GLY A 163 -12.93 -2.16 -13.97
CA GLY A 163 -11.61 -1.75 -13.48
C GLY A 163 -10.57 -2.87 -13.65
N GLU A 164 -9.34 -2.51 -14.01
CA GLU A 164 -8.29 -3.47 -14.42
C GLU A 164 -6.87 -3.06 -13.99
N ALA A 165 -6.74 -2.11 -13.05
CA ALA A 165 -5.42 -1.66 -12.61
C ALA A 165 -4.79 -2.66 -11.62
N PHE A 166 -3.57 -3.13 -11.91
CA PHE A 166 -2.87 -4.15 -11.12
C PHE A 166 -2.68 -3.73 -9.65
N ASP A 167 -2.44 -2.46 -9.39
CA ASP A 167 -2.29 -1.92 -8.03
C ASP A 167 -3.58 -2.08 -7.22
N THR A 168 -4.72 -1.86 -7.86
CA THR A 168 -6.04 -2.05 -7.27
C THR A 168 -6.35 -3.53 -7.07
N MET A 169 -5.93 -4.41 -8.00
CA MET A 169 -6.01 -5.87 -7.84
C MET A 169 -5.24 -6.36 -6.61
N PHE A 170 -4.02 -5.86 -6.42
CA PHE A 170 -3.19 -6.17 -5.25
C PHE A 170 -3.87 -5.78 -3.93
N TRP A 171 -4.37 -4.54 -3.84
CA TRP A 171 -5.07 -4.10 -2.62
C TRP A 171 -6.34 -4.91 -2.36
N TYR A 172 -7.04 -5.33 -3.41
CA TYR A 172 -8.20 -6.20 -3.26
C TYR A 172 -7.81 -7.61 -2.79
N ALA A 173 -6.74 -8.19 -3.34
CA ALA A 173 -6.17 -9.47 -2.88
C ALA A 173 -5.84 -9.43 -1.38
N ARG A 174 -5.14 -8.37 -0.95
CA ARG A 174 -4.81 -8.12 0.47
C ARG A 174 -6.07 -7.99 1.32
N THR A 175 -7.09 -7.28 0.84
CA THR A 175 -8.37 -7.13 1.54
C THR A 175 -9.07 -8.47 1.76
N LEU A 176 -9.17 -9.28 0.71
CA LEU A 176 -9.77 -10.62 0.78
C LEU A 176 -8.99 -11.53 1.73
N SER A 177 -7.66 -11.50 1.67
CA SER A 177 -6.79 -12.23 2.61
C SER A 177 -7.08 -11.85 4.07
N ARG A 178 -7.16 -10.54 4.37
CA ARG A 178 -7.47 -10.03 5.71
C ARG A 178 -8.87 -10.37 6.20
N LEU A 179 -9.83 -10.54 5.29
CA LEU A 179 -11.19 -10.98 5.60
C LEU A 179 -11.31 -12.51 5.78
N GLY A 180 -10.23 -13.26 5.56
CA GLY A 180 -10.22 -14.73 5.65
C GLY A 180 -10.71 -15.43 4.38
N GLU A 181 -10.99 -14.69 3.30
CA GLU A 181 -11.35 -15.24 1.99
C GLU A 181 -10.09 -15.69 1.23
N LYS A 182 -9.35 -16.62 1.83
CA LYS A 182 -7.97 -16.94 1.46
C LYS A 182 -7.82 -17.37 -0.01
N GLU A 183 -8.66 -18.27 -0.50
CA GLU A 183 -8.57 -18.75 -1.90
C GLU A 183 -8.91 -17.65 -2.93
N ARG A 184 -9.87 -16.77 -2.63
CA ARG A 184 -10.13 -15.59 -3.48
C ARG A 184 -8.96 -14.61 -3.44
N GLY A 185 -8.32 -14.43 -2.28
CA GLY A 185 -7.11 -13.62 -2.16
C GLY A 185 -5.98 -14.13 -3.07
N LEU A 186 -5.73 -15.45 -3.10
CA LEU A 186 -4.75 -16.08 -4.00
C LEU A 186 -5.03 -15.75 -5.47
N GLU A 187 -6.27 -15.91 -5.90
CA GLU A 187 -6.69 -15.58 -7.27
C GLU A 187 -6.27 -14.15 -7.67
N TRP A 188 -6.54 -13.17 -6.81
CA TRP A 188 -6.25 -11.77 -7.13
C TRP A 188 -4.76 -11.42 -7.05
N TYR A 189 -3.99 -12.10 -6.19
CA TYR A 189 -2.52 -11.99 -6.23
C TYR A 189 -1.96 -12.53 -7.54
N TYR A 190 -2.41 -13.70 -8.00
CA TYR A 190 -1.99 -14.24 -9.30
C TYR A 190 -2.39 -13.32 -10.47
N LYS A 191 -3.62 -12.80 -10.49
CA LYS A 191 -4.05 -11.79 -11.48
C LYS A 191 -3.19 -10.53 -11.48
N THR A 192 -2.76 -10.09 -10.30
CA THR A 192 -1.85 -8.94 -10.18
C THR A 192 -0.51 -9.24 -10.87
N LEU A 193 0.05 -10.41 -10.61
CA LEU A 193 1.39 -10.79 -11.08
C LEU A 193 1.42 -11.20 -12.56
N THR A 194 0.31 -11.67 -13.12
CA THR A 194 0.18 -11.87 -14.58
C THR A 194 0.19 -10.54 -15.33
N GLN A 195 -0.38 -9.48 -14.75
CA GLN A 195 -0.33 -8.13 -15.33
C GLN A 195 1.01 -7.43 -15.07
N LYS A 196 1.62 -7.65 -13.89
CA LYS A 196 2.91 -7.08 -13.50
C LYS A 196 3.76 -8.10 -12.75
N ALA A 197 4.53 -8.89 -13.50
CA ALA A 197 5.34 -9.99 -12.96
C ALA A 197 6.46 -9.54 -12.02
N ASP A 198 6.98 -8.32 -12.20
CA ASP A 198 8.05 -7.72 -11.40
C ASP A 198 7.54 -6.99 -10.13
N PHE A 199 6.26 -7.14 -9.77
CA PHE A 199 5.71 -6.48 -8.58
C PHE A 199 6.10 -7.22 -7.29
N LEU A 200 7.25 -6.84 -6.73
CA LEU A 200 7.85 -7.47 -5.56
C LEU A 200 6.87 -7.61 -4.38
N GLU A 201 6.13 -6.54 -4.04
CA GLU A 201 5.20 -6.55 -2.91
C GLU A 201 4.08 -7.58 -3.08
N ALA A 202 3.54 -7.74 -4.30
CA ALA A 202 2.53 -8.75 -4.59
C ALA A 202 3.09 -10.17 -4.53
N ALA A 203 4.31 -10.37 -5.05
CA ALA A 203 4.99 -11.66 -4.99
C ALA A 203 5.28 -12.09 -3.56
N THR A 204 5.78 -11.17 -2.72
CA THR A 204 6.04 -11.42 -1.30
C THR A 204 4.78 -11.80 -0.54
N GLU A 205 3.71 -11.01 -0.70
CA GLU A 205 2.44 -11.26 -0.02
C GLU A 205 1.77 -12.54 -0.52
N LEU A 206 1.92 -12.91 -1.80
CA LEU A 206 1.45 -14.20 -2.31
C LEU A 206 2.18 -15.36 -1.63
N VAL A 207 3.50 -15.31 -1.52
CA VAL A 207 4.29 -16.33 -0.81
C VAL A 207 3.84 -16.43 0.64
N ASP A 208 3.71 -15.31 1.35
CA ASP A 208 3.26 -15.31 2.75
C ASP A 208 1.82 -15.82 2.89
N HIS A 209 0.98 -15.55 1.91
CA HIS A 209 -0.38 -16.03 1.88
C HIS A 209 -0.44 -17.55 1.64
N LEU A 210 0.38 -18.11 0.74
CA LEU A 210 0.55 -19.55 0.55
C LEU A 210 1.09 -20.23 1.82
N MET A 211 2.03 -19.59 2.53
CA MET A 211 2.50 -20.05 3.84
C MET A 211 1.37 -20.13 4.86
N THR A 212 0.46 -19.13 4.90
CA THR A 212 -0.69 -19.15 5.83
C THR A 212 -1.77 -20.18 5.48
N LEU A 213 -1.71 -20.71 4.26
CA LEU A 213 -2.53 -21.83 3.77
C LEU A 213 -1.82 -23.18 3.93
N GLU A 214 -0.62 -23.19 4.50
CA GLU A 214 0.22 -24.39 4.63
C GLU A 214 0.62 -25.03 3.29
N ARG A 215 0.57 -24.25 2.20
CA ARG A 215 0.93 -24.64 0.82
C ARG A 215 2.40 -24.31 0.55
N TYR A 216 3.29 -24.86 1.40
CA TYR A 216 4.71 -24.51 1.43
C TYR A 216 5.45 -24.88 0.15
N GLU A 217 5.17 -26.06 -0.39
CA GLU A 217 5.78 -26.57 -1.61
C GLU A 217 5.43 -25.68 -2.81
N GLU A 218 4.18 -25.19 -2.88
CA GLU A 218 3.75 -24.26 -3.93
C GLU A 218 4.44 -22.89 -3.78
N ALA A 219 4.63 -22.42 -2.55
CA ALA A 219 5.36 -21.18 -2.28
C ALA A 219 6.82 -21.30 -2.75
N LEU A 220 7.48 -22.43 -2.50
CA LEU A 220 8.83 -22.71 -2.97
C LEU A 220 8.90 -22.78 -4.50
N ALA A 221 7.96 -23.49 -5.13
CA ALA A 221 7.85 -23.59 -6.58
C ALA A 221 7.66 -22.21 -7.22
N PHE A 222 6.80 -21.36 -6.63
CA PHE A 222 6.58 -20.01 -7.10
C PHE A 222 7.84 -19.12 -7.00
N ILE A 223 8.57 -19.18 -5.88
CA ILE A 223 9.84 -18.44 -5.75
C ILE A 223 10.86 -18.92 -6.80
N ALA A 224 10.94 -20.22 -7.03
CA ALA A 224 11.82 -20.77 -8.06
C ALA A 224 11.41 -20.29 -9.46
N HIS A 225 10.11 -20.25 -9.76
CA HIS A 225 9.61 -19.66 -11.00
C HIS A 225 10.05 -18.20 -11.19
N LEU A 226 9.87 -17.35 -10.17
CA LEU A 226 10.29 -15.94 -10.23
C LEU A 226 11.80 -15.75 -10.43
N THR A 227 12.60 -16.69 -9.95
CA THR A 227 14.07 -16.62 -9.95
C THR A 227 14.72 -17.50 -11.02
N GLY A 228 13.93 -18.09 -11.92
CA GLY A 228 14.42 -18.98 -12.97
C GLY A 228 15.11 -20.24 -12.45
N GLY A 229 14.68 -20.74 -11.29
CA GLY A 229 15.23 -21.91 -10.61
C GLY A 229 16.48 -21.62 -9.76
N HIS A 230 16.91 -20.36 -9.67
CA HIS A 230 18.15 -19.95 -9.01
C HIS A 230 17.93 -18.88 -7.91
N PRO A 231 17.12 -19.16 -6.88
CA PRO A 231 16.83 -18.18 -5.84
C PRO A 231 18.05 -17.81 -5.01
N GLU A 232 19.10 -18.63 -4.99
CA GLU A 232 20.37 -18.34 -4.32
C GLU A 232 21.12 -17.14 -4.90
N ARG A 233 20.83 -16.75 -6.16
CA ARG A 233 21.44 -15.60 -6.82
C ARG A 233 20.84 -14.27 -6.35
N ASP A 234 19.62 -14.30 -5.81
CA ASP A 234 18.94 -13.16 -5.24
C ASP A 234 18.93 -13.27 -3.72
N VAL A 235 19.53 -12.31 -3.03
CA VAL A 235 19.68 -12.37 -1.56
C VAL A 235 18.32 -12.42 -0.85
N TYR A 236 17.33 -11.70 -1.37
CA TYR A 236 16.00 -11.63 -0.76
C TYR A 236 15.25 -12.95 -0.94
N TRP A 237 15.16 -13.46 -2.17
CA TRP A 237 14.45 -14.70 -2.46
C TRP A 237 15.16 -15.92 -1.89
N GLY A 238 16.50 -15.96 -1.89
CA GLY A 238 17.28 -17.01 -1.25
C GLY A 238 17.00 -17.11 0.25
N GLN A 239 16.95 -15.98 0.96
CA GLN A 239 16.56 -15.96 2.38
C GLN A 239 15.10 -16.41 2.58
N LYS A 240 14.19 -15.98 1.70
CA LYS A 240 12.78 -16.40 1.74
C LYS A 240 12.65 -17.91 1.59
N VAL A 241 13.34 -18.53 0.63
CA VAL A 241 13.37 -19.99 0.42
C VAL A 241 13.84 -20.72 1.67
N VAL A 242 14.94 -20.28 2.28
CA VAL A 242 15.45 -20.89 3.52
C VAL A 242 14.42 -20.80 4.65
N SER A 243 13.77 -19.65 4.81
CA SER A 243 12.72 -19.45 5.82
C SER A 243 11.50 -20.33 5.58
N VAL A 244 11.01 -20.41 4.34
CA VAL A 244 9.88 -21.26 3.95
C VAL A 244 10.22 -22.74 4.19
N ASN A 245 11.40 -23.20 3.73
CA ASN A 245 11.85 -24.58 3.91
C ASN A 245 11.98 -24.95 5.40
N ALA A 246 12.57 -24.09 6.22
CA ALA A 246 12.69 -24.32 7.65
C ALA A 246 11.31 -24.41 8.36
N PHE A 247 10.38 -23.52 7.99
CA PHE A 247 9.03 -23.56 8.55
C PHE A 247 8.28 -24.82 8.13
N MET A 248 8.39 -25.22 6.86
CA MET A 248 7.81 -26.45 6.33
C MET A 248 8.31 -27.69 7.08
N GLN A 249 9.63 -27.84 7.25
CA GLN A 249 10.24 -28.97 7.97
C GLN A 249 9.78 -29.03 9.44
N GLY A 250 9.59 -27.88 10.09
CA GLY A 250 9.05 -27.82 11.46
C GLY A 250 7.59 -28.31 11.57
N HIS A 251 6.80 -28.19 10.50
CA HIS A 251 5.40 -28.60 10.46
C HIS A 251 5.20 -30.00 9.86
N GLU A 252 6.23 -30.59 9.27
CA GLU A 252 6.18 -31.86 8.56
C GLU A 252 5.69 -33.02 9.44
N SER A 253 6.16 -33.12 10.68
CA SER A 253 5.73 -34.14 11.64
C SER A 253 4.24 -34.12 11.98
N LYS A 254 3.54 -33.01 11.69
CA LYS A 254 2.10 -32.85 11.93
C LYS A 254 1.27 -33.07 10.67
N ARG A 255 1.88 -33.06 9.48
CA ARG A 255 1.18 -33.29 8.22
C ARG A 255 0.95 -34.78 8.04
N LYS A 256 -0.31 -35.19 7.89
CA LYS A 256 -0.65 -36.56 7.50
C LYS A 256 -0.55 -36.67 5.98
N GLU A 257 0.21 -37.64 5.48
CA GLU A 257 0.39 -37.87 4.03
C GLU A 257 -0.95 -38.14 3.30
N GLU A 258 -1.93 -38.74 3.96
CA GLU A 258 -3.28 -39.00 3.39
C GLU A 258 -4.12 -37.74 3.15
N LEU A 259 -3.73 -36.57 3.67
CA LEU A 259 -4.45 -35.30 3.52
C LEU A 259 -3.77 -34.33 2.54
N LEU A 260 -2.74 -34.78 1.81
CA LEU A 260 -2.05 -33.94 0.85
C LEU A 260 -2.96 -33.67 -0.35
N GLU A 261 -3.46 -32.43 -0.45
CA GLU A 261 -4.14 -31.91 -1.64
C GLU A 261 -3.23 -31.95 -2.87
N ASP A 262 -3.83 -31.82 -4.05
CA ASP A 262 -3.12 -31.70 -5.32
C ASP A 262 -2.01 -30.64 -5.23
N PHE A 263 -0.79 -31.02 -5.58
CA PHE A 263 0.35 -30.11 -5.57
C PHE A 263 0.38 -29.30 -6.86
N LYS A 264 0.22 -27.98 -6.74
CA LYS A 264 0.16 -27.08 -7.89
C LYS A 264 1.47 -26.32 -8.06
N VAL A 265 2.04 -26.39 -9.24
CA VAL A 265 3.27 -25.69 -9.61
C VAL A 265 2.89 -24.54 -10.54
N PRO A 266 2.94 -23.28 -10.06
CA PRO A 266 2.54 -22.14 -10.88
C PRO A 266 3.61 -21.76 -11.91
N SER A 267 3.15 -21.28 -13.06
CA SER A 267 3.94 -20.61 -14.09
C SER A 267 3.19 -19.37 -14.57
N LEU A 268 3.78 -18.18 -14.41
CA LEU A 268 3.19 -16.92 -14.85
C LEU A 268 3.27 -16.71 -16.37
N ASN A 269 4.09 -17.50 -17.07
CA ASN A 269 4.34 -17.37 -18.50
C ASN A 269 4.12 -18.68 -19.30
N GLY A 270 3.63 -19.74 -18.66
CA GLY A 270 3.33 -21.02 -19.30
C GLY A 270 4.52 -21.90 -19.71
N ASP A 271 5.75 -21.37 -19.67
CA ASP A 271 6.89 -22.07 -20.29
C ASP A 271 7.73 -22.89 -19.30
N ASN A 272 7.89 -22.44 -18.05
CA ASN A 272 8.83 -23.03 -17.10
C ASN A 272 8.19 -23.37 -15.75
N TYR A 273 8.17 -24.66 -15.42
CA TYR A 273 7.73 -25.18 -14.13
C TYR A 273 8.92 -25.67 -13.32
N PHE A 274 9.07 -25.16 -12.10
CA PHE A 274 10.15 -25.55 -11.19
C PHE A 274 9.60 -26.33 -10.01
N LEU A 275 10.07 -27.58 -9.87
CA LEU A 275 9.71 -28.46 -8.77
C LEU A 275 10.74 -28.32 -7.65
N PRO A 276 10.32 -28.10 -6.39
CA PRO A 276 11.20 -28.21 -5.24
C PRO A 276 11.51 -29.69 -4.97
N ILE A 277 12.78 -30.00 -4.76
CA ILE A 277 13.27 -31.34 -4.47
C ILE A 277 14.21 -31.36 -3.26
N TRP A 278 14.26 -32.51 -2.58
CA TRP A 278 15.15 -32.76 -1.46
C TRP A 278 15.75 -34.16 -1.55
N THR A 279 17.06 -34.27 -1.34
CA THR A 279 17.78 -35.56 -1.30
C THR A 279 17.77 -36.20 0.08
N GLU A 280 17.57 -35.42 1.14
CA GLU A 280 17.53 -35.86 2.54
C GLU A 280 16.39 -35.16 3.30
N ASP A 281 15.86 -35.80 4.35
CA ASP A 281 14.71 -35.33 5.16
C ASP A 281 14.89 -33.92 5.77
N ARG A 282 16.13 -33.43 5.90
CA ARG A 282 16.46 -32.08 6.43
C ARG A 282 17.40 -31.28 5.53
N GLY A 283 17.44 -31.64 4.24
CA GLY A 283 18.30 -31.00 3.27
C GLY A 283 17.87 -29.58 2.89
N ASN A 284 18.78 -28.87 2.26
CA ASN A 284 18.44 -27.65 1.52
C ASN A 284 17.56 -28.04 0.33
N VAL A 285 16.51 -27.26 0.08
CA VAL A 285 15.68 -27.43 -1.12
C VAL A 285 16.49 -27.05 -2.37
N GLN A 286 16.38 -27.87 -3.39
CA GLN A 286 16.88 -27.60 -4.74
C GLN A 286 15.70 -27.51 -5.70
N PHE A 287 15.90 -26.94 -6.90
CA PHE A 287 14.83 -26.74 -7.86
C PHE A 287 15.17 -27.40 -9.20
N VAL A 288 14.26 -28.23 -9.70
CA VAL A 288 14.40 -28.93 -10.97
C VAL A 288 13.38 -28.41 -11.97
N LEU A 289 13.83 -28.13 -13.19
CA LEU A 289 12.96 -27.73 -14.30
C LEU A 289 12.22 -28.96 -14.83
N VAL A 290 10.91 -28.86 -14.99
CA VAL A 290 10.12 -29.88 -15.70
C VAL A 290 10.39 -29.76 -17.20
N ASP A 291 10.86 -30.84 -17.83
CA ASP A 291 11.13 -30.90 -19.27
C ASP A 291 10.41 -32.11 -19.88
N GLU A 292 9.24 -31.88 -20.47
CA GLU A 292 8.46 -32.94 -21.11
C GLU A 292 9.13 -33.54 -22.37
N GLY A 293 10.12 -32.85 -22.95
CA GLY A 293 10.87 -33.33 -24.12
C GLY A 293 11.94 -34.36 -23.78
N GLN A 294 12.25 -34.55 -22.49
CA GLN A 294 13.27 -35.49 -22.01
C GLN A 294 12.63 -36.69 -21.31
N ASN A 295 13.25 -37.87 -21.44
CA ASN A 295 12.84 -39.07 -20.71
C ASN A 295 13.58 -39.22 -19.38
N ASP A 296 14.85 -38.80 -19.35
CA ASP A 296 15.73 -38.98 -18.20
C ASP A 296 15.71 -37.77 -17.26
N VAL A 297 16.12 -38.00 -16.02
CA VAL A 297 16.33 -36.96 -15.01
C VAL A 297 17.80 -36.55 -15.05
N ILE A 298 18.09 -35.26 -15.24
CA ILE A 298 19.45 -34.75 -15.44
C ILE A 298 19.86 -33.88 -14.25
N PHE A 299 20.99 -34.22 -13.63
CA PHE A 299 21.56 -33.49 -12.49
C PHE A 299 22.98 -33.02 -12.79
N PRO A 300 23.36 -31.80 -12.37
CA PRO A 300 24.75 -31.40 -12.36
C PRO A 300 25.55 -32.28 -11.39
N ARG A 301 26.77 -32.70 -11.77
CA ARG A 301 27.64 -33.50 -10.88
C ARG A 301 27.85 -32.88 -9.50
N HIS A 302 27.91 -31.56 -9.42
CA HIS A 302 28.14 -30.83 -8.18
C HIS A 302 26.89 -30.71 -7.29
N ALA A 303 25.69 -30.98 -7.82
CA ALA A 303 24.42 -30.88 -7.07
C ALA A 303 24.06 -32.18 -6.34
N VAL A 304 24.64 -33.31 -6.73
CA VAL A 304 24.53 -34.60 -6.04
C VAL A 304 25.66 -34.69 -5.01
N ASP A 305 25.34 -34.98 -3.75
CA ASP A 305 26.36 -35.14 -2.70
C ASP A 305 27.39 -36.20 -3.13
N VAL A 306 28.67 -35.83 -3.06
CA VAL A 306 29.80 -36.71 -3.39
C VAL A 306 29.71 -38.04 -2.62
N ARG A 307 29.17 -38.05 -1.40
CA ARG A 307 28.97 -39.27 -0.59
C ARG A 307 27.92 -40.23 -1.18
N LEU A 308 26.90 -39.71 -1.87
CA LEU A 308 25.90 -40.49 -2.60
C LEU A 308 26.52 -41.09 -3.87
N ILE A 309 27.37 -40.32 -4.56
CA ILE A 309 28.12 -40.79 -5.73
C ILE A 309 29.10 -41.91 -5.34
N GLU A 310 29.85 -41.75 -4.25
CA GLU A 310 30.83 -42.76 -3.77
C GLU A 310 30.16 -44.08 -3.34
N LYS A 311 29.03 -44.03 -2.63
CA LYS A 311 28.26 -45.24 -2.24
C LYS A 311 27.68 -46.02 -3.41
N VAL A 312 27.33 -45.35 -4.52
CA VAL A 312 26.77 -45.98 -5.72
C VAL A 312 27.88 -46.49 -6.64
N MET A 313 28.98 -45.75 -6.75
CA MET A 313 30.18 -46.15 -7.51
C MET A 313 30.85 -47.40 -6.92
N GLU A 314 30.79 -47.64 -5.61
CA GLU A 314 31.25 -48.89 -5.00
C GLU A 314 30.44 -50.12 -5.43
N LYS A 315 29.28 -49.96 -6.08
CA LYS A 315 28.34 -51.06 -6.33
C LYS A 315 28.10 -51.52 -7.77
N LYS A 316 28.68 -50.91 -8.81
CA LYS A 316 28.53 -51.43 -10.19
C LYS A 316 29.75 -51.16 -11.07
N ASP A 317 30.46 -52.24 -11.40
CA ASP A 317 31.14 -52.40 -12.69
C ASP A 317 30.11 -52.19 -13.82
N LEU A 318 29.96 -50.96 -14.31
CA LEU A 318 29.23 -50.66 -15.53
C LEU A 318 30.24 -50.37 -16.64
N LYS A 319 30.67 -51.44 -17.31
CA LYS A 319 31.13 -51.35 -18.69
C LYS A 319 29.91 -51.22 -19.58
N THR A 320 29.76 -50.10 -20.27
CA THR A 320 29.30 -50.02 -21.67
C THR A 320 29.43 -48.58 -22.17
N ASP A 321 29.91 -48.48 -23.41
CA ASP A 321 30.10 -47.27 -24.20
C ASP A 321 28.84 -46.41 -24.28
N ASP A 322 28.89 -45.25 -23.62
CA ASP A 322 28.43 -43.92 -24.04
C ASP A 322 28.44 -43.06 -22.76
N GLU A 323 29.08 -41.90 -22.81
CA GLU A 323 29.40 -41.02 -21.66
C GLU A 323 28.17 -40.46 -20.93
N VAL A 324 27.42 -41.31 -20.21
CA VAL A 324 26.38 -40.90 -19.27
C VAL A 324 26.59 -41.67 -17.97
N ASN A 325 27.26 -41.02 -17.00
CA ASN A 325 27.41 -41.53 -15.64
C ASN A 325 26.04 -41.46 -14.94
N ALA A 326 25.22 -42.52 -15.06
CA ALA A 326 23.95 -42.62 -14.36
C ALA A 326 24.15 -43.08 -12.90
N VAL A 327 23.53 -42.37 -11.95
CA VAL A 327 23.57 -42.66 -10.51
C VAL A 327 22.15 -42.96 -10.02
N GLU A 328 22.02 -43.88 -9.06
CA GLU A 328 20.74 -44.16 -8.39
C GLU A 328 20.69 -43.40 -7.06
N ILE A 329 19.72 -42.49 -6.91
CA ILE A 329 19.43 -41.79 -5.66
C ILE A 329 18.41 -42.64 -4.89
N PRO A 330 18.76 -43.19 -3.70
CA PRO A 330 17.90 -44.12 -2.98
C PRO A 330 16.53 -43.53 -2.62
N ARG A 331 16.50 -42.23 -2.29
CA ARG A 331 15.29 -41.55 -1.87
C ARG A 331 15.36 -40.09 -2.30
N LEU A 332 14.36 -39.62 -3.03
CA LEU A 332 14.25 -38.23 -3.49
C LEU A 332 12.84 -37.72 -3.19
N ARG A 333 12.74 -36.59 -2.49
CA ARG A 333 11.46 -35.91 -2.33
C ARG A 333 11.23 -34.98 -3.51
N VAL A 334 10.04 -35.06 -4.10
CA VAL A 334 9.57 -34.15 -5.16
C VAL A 334 8.26 -33.55 -4.69
N GLY A 335 8.27 -32.24 -4.44
CA GLY A 335 7.13 -31.58 -3.78
C GLY A 335 6.75 -32.30 -2.47
N PRO A 336 5.51 -32.76 -2.31
CA PRO A 336 5.07 -33.40 -1.07
C PRO A 336 5.36 -34.93 -1.01
N TRP A 337 5.86 -35.56 -2.08
CA TRP A 337 6.02 -37.03 -2.12
C TRP A 337 7.46 -37.49 -2.11
N TRP A 338 7.67 -38.66 -1.51
CA TRP A 338 8.92 -39.41 -1.59
C TRP A 338 8.86 -40.43 -2.73
N LEU A 339 9.89 -40.40 -3.57
CA LEU A 339 10.17 -41.37 -4.61
C LEU A 339 11.40 -42.19 -4.20
N GLU A 340 11.39 -43.48 -4.50
CA GLU A 340 12.48 -44.42 -4.19
C GLU A 340 13.21 -44.83 -5.46
N ASP A 341 14.50 -45.16 -5.32
CA ASP A 341 15.37 -45.69 -6.39
C ASP A 341 15.34 -44.86 -7.69
N VAL A 342 15.50 -43.54 -7.54
CA VAL A 342 15.44 -42.60 -8.65
C VAL A 342 16.74 -42.60 -9.43
N ARG A 343 16.69 -43.00 -10.71
CA ARG A 343 17.83 -42.96 -11.62
C ARG A 343 18.03 -41.56 -12.17
N VAL A 344 19.24 -41.00 -12.01
CA VAL A 344 19.62 -39.68 -12.52
C VAL A 344 20.86 -39.77 -13.41
N SER A 345 20.85 -39.04 -14.51
CA SER A 345 21.97 -38.86 -15.42
C SER A 345 22.79 -37.64 -15.00
N LEU A 346 24.10 -37.80 -14.84
CA LEU A 346 24.98 -36.70 -14.45
C LEU A 346 25.52 -35.93 -15.66
N CYS A 347 25.57 -34.61 -15.56
CA CYS A 347 26.23 -33.74 -16.53
C CYS A 347 27.07 -32.67 -15.79
N ASP A 348 28.07 -32.10 -16.47
CA ASP A 348 29.06 -31.21 -15.83
C ASP A 348 28.51 -29.79 -15.62
N ASP A 349 27.93 -29.20 -16.67
CA ASP A 349 27.33 -27.85 -16.67
C ASP A 349 25.94 -27.90 -17.32
N CYS A 350 24.95 -28.38 -16.56
CA CYS A 350 23.55 -28.41 -16.99
C CYS A 350 22.63 -27.82 -15.93
N GLN A 351 21.48 -27.32 -16.36
CA GLN A 351 20.36 -27.08 -15.46
C GLN A 351 19.78 -28.44 -15.01
N MET A 352 19.36 -28.53 -13.74
CA MET A 352 18.61 -29.70 -13.26
C MET A 352 17.31 -29.83 -14.05
N ARG A 353 17.08 -30.99 -14.67
CA ARG A 353 15.86 -31.28 -15.43
C ARG A 353 15.23 -32.60 -14.99
N MET A 354 13.90 -32.62 -14.98
CA MET A 354 13.13 -33.84 -14.70
C MET A 354 12.29 -34.18 -15.93
N GLY A 355 12.67 -35.29 -16.57
CA GLY A 355 11.97 -35.84 -17.72
C GLY A 355 10.73 -36.68 -17.37
N ARG A 356 9.98 -37.05 -18.41
CA ARG A 356 8.73 -37.83 -18.32
C ARG A 356 8.87 -39.16 -17.60
N GLY A 357 10.04 -39.80 -17.63
CA GLY A 357 10.24 -41.13 -17.02
C GLY A 357 9.92 -41.18 -15.53
N LEU A 358 10.34 -40.16 -14.77
CA LEU A 358 10.04 -40.05 -13.35
C LEU A 358 8.66 -39.42 -13.09
N LEU A 359 8.27 -38.44 -13.91
CA LEU A 359 6.97 -37.77 -13.80
C LEU A 359 5.79 -38.71 -14.05
N ASN A 360 5.96 -39.78 -14.83
CA ASN A 360 4.92 -40.80 -15.05
C ASN A 360 4.51 -41.57 -13.78
N GLN A 361 5.29 -41.48 -12.70
CA GLN A 361 4.89 -42.02 -11.40
C GLN A 361 3.84 -41.14 -10.70
N LEU A 362 3.61 -39.93 -11.21
CA LEU A 362 2.63 -38.97 -10.72
C LEU A 362 1.58 -38.72 -11.80
N ASN A 363 0.33 -38.53 -11.40
CA ASN A 363 -0.70 -38.08 -12.34
C ASN A 363 -0.53 -36.58 -12.54
N MET A 364 -0.17 -36.19 -13.77
CA MET A 364 0.14 -34.82 -14.13
C MET A 364 -0.97 -34.26 -15.02
N LYS A 365 -1.45 -33.07 -14.68
CA LYS A 365 -2.44 -32.35 -15.47
C LYS A 365 -2.07 -30.88 -15.55
N GLU A 366 -2.12 -30.34 -16.76
CA GLU A 366 -2.10 -28.90 -16.96
C GLU A 366 -3.46 -28.31 -16.58
N TRP A 367 -3.43 -27.19 -15.88
CA TRP A 367 -4.61 -26.48 -15.44
C TRP A 367 -4.36 -24.98 -15.48
N GLU A 368 -5.01 -24.29 -16.41
CA GLU A 368 -4.98 -22.84 -16.45
C GLU A 368 -6.05 -22.27 -15.51
N ARG A 369 -5.65 -21.37 -14.62
CA ARG A 369 -6.60 -20.59 -13.83
C ARG A 369 -6.06 -19.21 -13.52
N PHE A 370 -6.91 -18.19 -13.65
CA PHE A 370 -6.57 -16.81 -13.33
C PHE A 370 -5.48 -16.20 -14.23
N GLY A 371 -5.29 -16.73 -15.44
CA GLY A 371 -4.20 -16.33 -16.35
C GLY A 371 -2.84 -16.87 -15.93
N VAL A 372 -2.81 -17.84 -15.01
CA VAL A 372 -1.61 -18.55 -14.57
C VAL A 372 -1.79 -20.01 -14.94
N ASP A 373 -0.75 -20.58 -15.54
CA ASP A 373 -0.70 -22.00 -15.83
C ASP A 373 -0.21 -22.75 -14.61
N PHE A 374 -0.90 -23.81 -14.24
CA PHE A 374 -0.50 -24.69 -13.16
C PHE A 374 -0.24 -26.07 -13.71
N LEU A 375 0.92 -26.61 -13.37
CA LEU A 375 1.14 -28.04 -13.47
C LEU A 375 0.69 -28.67 -12.16
N VAL A 376 -0.38 -29.46 -12.22
CA VAL A 376 -1.01 -30.08 -11.07
C VAL A 376 -0.60 -31.53 -11.01
N PHE A 377 -0.02 -31.91 -9.88
CA PHE A 377 0.37 -33.27 -9.57
C PHE A 377 -0.58 -33.88 -8.54
N SER A 378 -0.97 -35.13 -8.76
CA SER A 378 -1.70 -35.94 -7.79
C SER A 378 -1.14 -37.36 -7.77
N ARG A 379 -1.27 -38.08 -6.64
CA ARG A 379 -0.81 -39.46 -6.49
C ARG A 379 -1.96 -40.46 -6.50
#